data_AF-A0A259D3A3-F1
#
_entry.id   AF-A0A259D3A3-F1
#
_cell.length_a   1.000
_cell.length_b   1.000
_cell.length_c   1.000
_cell.angle_alpha   90.00
_cell.angle_beta   90.00
_cell.angle_gamma   90.00
#
_symmetry.space_group_name_H-M   'P 1'
#
loop_
_entity.id
_entity.type
_entity.pdbx_description
1 polymer ?
#
loop_
_entity_poly.entity_id
_entity_poly.type
_entity_poly.pdbx_seq_one_letter_code
_entity_poly.pdbx_strand_id
1 'polypeptide(L)'
;MVLEDASVKGASPEGWARAALAAMERHGADRLVAEVNQGGDLVEQMVRMIDPMVPYRAVHATRSKMLRAEPVAALYEQGRVAHVRGLGLLEDEMCRMTAQGWQGQGSPDRLDALVWALTDLLIAPAGVARPSVRSL
;
A
#
# COMPACT_ATOMS: atom_id res chain seq x y z
N MET A 1 -3.17 9.66 -7.88
CA MET A 1 -4.56 9.19 -8.11
C MET A 1 -4.59 7.70 -7.78
N VAL A 2 -5.66 7.22 -7.14
CA VAL A 2 -5.90 5.80 -6.84
C VAL A 2 -6.74 5.23 -7.98
N LEU A 3 -6.22 4.18 -8.63
CA LEU A 3 -6.75 3.68 -9.91
C LEU A 3 -7.65 2.45 -9.76
N GLU A 4 -7.34 1.55 -8.82
CA GLU A 4 -8.06 0.28 -8.68
C GLU A 4 -7.95 -0.24 -7.24
N ASP A 5 -9.02 -0.87 -6.76
CA ASP A 5 -8.99 -1.81 -5.65
C ASP A 5 -9.01 -3.23 -6.22
N ALA A 6 -7.84 -3.85 -6.35
CA ALA A 6 -7.67 -5.19 -6.91
C ALA A 6 -7.83 -6.31 -5.86
N SER A 7 -8.54 -6.03 -4.74
CA SER A 7 -8.71 -6.99 -3.65
C SER A 7 -9.42 -8.28 -4.09
N VAL A 8 -8.84 -9.41 -3.73
CA VAL A 8 -9.43 -10.75 -3.93
C VAL A 8 -9.80 -11.40 -2.59
N LYS A 9 -10.89 -12.16 -2.54
CA LYS A 9 -11.35 -12.88 -1.34
C LYS A 9 -11.21 -14.38 -1.52
N GLY A 10 -10.76 -15.09 -0.48
CA GLY A 10 -10.66 -16.56 -0.49
C GLY A 10 -9.66 -17.12 -1.50
N ALA A 11 -8.70 -16.31 -1.95
CA ALA A 11 -7.70 -16.73 -2.92
C ALA A 11 -6.57 -17.54 -2.26
N SER A 12 -5.99 -18.47 -3.01
CA SER A 12 -4.74 -19.13 -2.64
C SER A 12 -3.56 -18.15 -2.66
N PRO A 13 -2.40 -18.50 -2.07
CA PRO A 13 -1.16 -17.73 -2.17
C PRO A 13 -0.81 -17.28 -3.59
N GLU A 14 -0.88 -18.22 -4.54
CA GLU A 14 -0.65 -17.94 -5.95
C GLU A 14 -1.73 -17.02 -6.55
N GLY A 15 -2.99 -17.20 -6.16
CA GLY A 15 -4.13 -16.44 -6.68
C GLY A 15 -4.03 -14.94 -6.39
N TRP A 16 -3.71 -14.56 -5.15
CA TRP A 16 -3.51 -13.13 -4.84
C TRP A 16 -2.21 -12.58 -5.44
N ALA A 17 -1.16 -13.39 -5.57
CA ALA A 17 0.10 -12.96 -6.18
C ALA A 17 -0.10 -12.63 -7.68
N ARG A 18 -0.85 -13.48 -8.41
CA ARG A 18 -1.23 -13.22 -9.80
C ARG A 18 -2.13 -11.99 -9.93
N ALA A 19 -3.08 -11.79 -9.02
CA ALA A 19 -3.94 -10.61 -9.04
C ALA A 19 -3.14 -9.31 -8.86
N ALA A 20 -2.18 -9.31 -7.94
CA ALA A 20 -1.29 -8.16 -7.69
C ALA A 20 -0.39 -7.86 -8.90
N LEU A 21 0.24 -8.88 -9.48
CA LEU A 21 1.08 -8.74 -10.69
C LEU A 21 0.26 -8.25 -11.89
N ALA A 22 -0.93 -8.81 -12.10
CA ALA A 22 -1.80 -8.39 -13.18
C ALA A 22 -2.27 -6.93 -13.00
N ALA A 23 -2.51 -6.49 -11.77
CA ALA A 23 -2.83 -5.08 -11.50
C ALA A 23 -1.64 -4.17 -11.82
N MET A 24 -0.43 -4.57 -11.41
CA MET A 24 0.80 -3.86 -11.72
C MET A 24 1.03 -3.74 -13.23
N GLU A 25 0.83 -4.82 -13.99
CA GLU A 25 0.95 -4.82 -15.46
C GLU A 25 -0.12 -3.93 -16.12
N ARG A 26 -1.40 -4.05 -15.71
CA ARG A 26 -2.51 -3.24 -16.25
C ARG A 26 -2.26 -1.74 -16.12
N HIS A 27 -1.67 -1.32 -15.01
CA HIS A 27 -1.44 0.10 -14.71
C HIS A 27 -0.01 0.57 -14.97
N GLY A 28 0.88 -0.32 -15.43
CA GLY A 28 2.30 -0.02 -15.64
C GLY A 28 3.00 0.48 -14.38
N ALA A 29 2.70 -0.11 -13.22
CA ALA A 29 3.24 0.37 -11.95
C ALA A 29 4.74 0.09 -11.81
N ASP A 30 5.48 1.03 -11.20
CA ASP A 30 6.94 0.94 -11.05
C ASP A 30 7.39 -0.11 -10.01
N ARG A 31 6.50 -0.49 -9.09
CA ARG A 31 6.84 -1.33 -7.94
C ARG A 31 5.62 -1.98 -7.29
N LEU A 32 5.81 -3.21 -6.80
CA LEU A 32 4.90 -3.87 -5.87
C LEU A 32 5.42 -3.71 -4.43
N VAL A 33 4.57 -3.18 -3.54
CA VAL A 33 4.89 -2.98 -2.11
C VAL A 33 4.05 -3.93 -1.27
N ALA A 34 4.67 -4.65 -0.33
CA ALA A 34 3.95 -5.58 0.55
C ALA A 34 4.41 -5.51 2.00
N GLU A 35 3.44 -5.52 2.92
CA GLU A 35 3.69 -5.54 4.36
C GLU A 35 4.10 -6.94 4.83
N VAL A 36 5.20 -7.04 5.55
CA VAL A 36 5.85 -8.29 5.96
C VAL A 36 5.95 -8.40 7.48
N ASN A 37 4.82 -8.52 8.17
CA ASN A 37 4.86 -8.68 9.64
C ASN A 37 4.93 -10.15 10.08
N GLN A 38 4.20 -11.05 9.40
CA GLN A 38 4.21 -12.49 9.65
C GLN A 38 3.98 -13.25 8.33
N GLY A 39 5.00 -13.96 7.83
CA GLY A 39 4.94 -14.66 6.54
C GLY A 39 5.47 -13.86 5.35
N GLY A 40 6.28 -12.83 5.58
CA GLY A 40 6.81 -11.96 4.51
C GLY A 40 7.63 -12.67 3.44
N ASP A 41 8.37 -13.72 3.83
CA ASP A 41 9.09 -14.57 2.89
C ASP A 41 8.15 -15.23 1.89
N LEU A 42 6.95 -15.65 2.32
CA LEU A 42 5.97 -16.28 1.44
C LEU A 42 5.48 -15.30 0.37
N VAL A 43 5.28 -14.02 0.74
CA VAL A 43 4.78 -13.04 -0.22
C VAL A 43 5.79 -12.81 -1.34
N GLU A 44 7.03 -12.51 -0.96
CA GLU A 44 8.10 -12.28 -1.92
C GLU A 44 8.37 -13.53 -2.77
N GLN A 45 8.41 -14.71 -2.14
CA GLN A 45 8.63 -15.98 -2.84
C GLN A 45 7.54 -16.25 -3.87
N MET A 46 6.26 -16.08 -3.53
CA MET A 46 5.16 -16.35 -4.47
C MET A 46 5.18 -15.39 -5.66
N VAL A 47 5.38 -14.09 -5.41
CA VAL A 47 5.42 -13.11 -6.50
C VAL A 47 6.64 -13.36 -7.39
N ARG A 48 7.83 -13.60 -6.83
CA ARG A 48 9.05 -13.89 -7.60
C ARG A 48 9.06 -15.25 -8.28
N MET A 49 8.26 -16.21 -7.81
CA MET A 49 8.05 -17.48 -8.51
C MET A 49 7.27 -17.28 -9.81
N ILE A 50 6.33 -16.34 -9.83
CA ILE A 50 5.52 -16.01 -11.02
C ILE A 50 6.27 -15.04 -11.94
N ASP A 51 6.85 -13.98 -11.38
CA ASP A 51 7.67 -12.99 -12.08
C ASP A 51 8.98 -12.74 -11.31
N PRO A 52 10.10 -13.39 -11.71
CA PRO A 52 11.39 -13.23 -11.03
C PRO A 52 11.94 -11.81 -11.04
N MET A 53 11.58 -11.01 -12.05
CA MET A 53 12.12 -9.67 -12.27
C MET A 53 11.28 -8.56 -11.65
N VAL A 54 10.19 -8.91 -10.98
CA VAL A 54 9.29 -7.94 -10.36
C VAL A 54 10.06 -6.98 -9.44
N PRO A 55 9.93 -5.65 -9.64
CA PRO A 55 10.38 -4.66 -8.67
C PRO A 55 9.50 -4.75 -7.42
N TYR A 56 9.97 -5.50 -6.42
CA TYR A 56 9.29 -5.73 -5.15
C TYR A 56 9.94 -4.95 -4.00
N ARG A 57 9.13 -4.51 -3.03
CA ARG A 57 9.60 -3.89 -1.79
C ARG A 57 8.80 -4.38 -0.58
N ALA A 58 9.49 -5.06 0.30
CA ALA A 58 8.98 -5.45 1.60
C ALA A 58 8.99 -4.25 2.58
N VAL A 59 7.88 -4.02 3.28
CA VAL A 59 7.75 -3.00 4.32
C VAL A 59 7.28 -3.63 5.63
N HIS A 60 7.77 -3.13 6.77
CA HIS A 60 7.39 -3.64 8.09
C HIS A 60 6.59 -2.57 8.82
N ALA A 61 5.44 -2.93 9.40
CA ALA A 61 4.72 -2.00 10.25
C ALA A 61 5.39 -1.92 11.62
N THR A 62 6.00 -0.77 11.93
CA THR A 62 6.57 -0.46 13.24
C THR A 62 5.67 0.43 14.08
N ARG A 63 4.60 0.96 13.48
CA ARG A 63 3.64 1.88 14.10
C ARG A 63 2.22 1.35 13.91
N SER A 64 1.32 1.81 14.78
CA SER A 64 -0.10 1.50 14.66
C SER A 64 -0.66 1.95 13.32
N LYS A 65 -1.73 1.30 12.87
CA LYS A 65 -2.42 1.62 11.61
C LYS A 65 -2.82 3.10 11.54
N MET A 66 -3.35 3.63 12.64
CA MET A 66 -3.71 5.03 12.77
C MET A 66 -2.51 5.97 12.53
N LEU A 67 -1.39 5.72 13.20
CA LEU A 67 -0.19 6.54 13.05
C LEU A 67 0.44 6.43 11.65
N ARG A 68 0.24 5.31 10.95
CA ARG A 68 0.64 5.18 9.54
C ARG A 68 -0.30 5.94 8.60
N ALA A 69 -1.59 6.01 8.91
CA ALA A 69 -2.59 6.66 8.09
C ALA A 69 -2.56 8.20 8.18
N GLU A 70 -2.11 8.76 9.30
CA GLU A 70 -2.11 10.21 9.54
C GLU A 70 -1.37 11.03 8.44
N PRO A 71 -0.14 10.69 8.03
CA PRO A 71 0.52 11.41 6.93
C PRO A 71 -0.22 11.31 5.60
N VAL A 72 -0.93 10.20 5.36
CA VAL A 72 -1.72 9.98 4.15
C VAL A 72 -3.00 10.81 4.20
N ALA A 73 -3.66 10.91 5.36
CA ALA A 73 -4.82 11.77 5.55
C ALA A 73 -4.50 13.24 5.25
N ALA A 74 -3.33 13.72 5.68
CA ALA A 74 -2.87 15.08 5.35
C ALA A 74 -2.73 15.31 3.83
N LEU A 75 -2.35 14.28 3.05
CA LEU A 75 -2.30 14.38 1.59
C LEU A 75 -3.71 14.49 0.97
N TYR A 76 -4.71 13.83 1.55
CA TYR A 76 -6.12 13.99 1.14
C TYR A 76 -6.64 15.38 1.48
N GLU A 77 -6.37 15.90 2.67
CA GLU A 77 -6.77 17.26 3.09
C GLU A 77 -6.18 18.34 2.18
N GLN A 78 -4.95 18.12 1.69
CA GLN A 78 -4.28 19.00 0.73
C GLN A 78 -4.77 18.82 -0.71
N GLY A 79 -5.73 17.92 -0.98
CA GLY A 79 -6.23 17.63 -2.32
C GLY A 79 -5.20 16.94 -3.24
N ARG A 80 -4.15 16.33 -2.68
CA ARG A 80 -3.05 15.70 -3.44
C ARG A 80 -3.35 14.25 -3.83
N VAL A 81 -4.39 13.67 -3.27
CA VAL A 81 -4.86 12.32 -3.58
C VAL A 81 -6.31 12.38 -4.03
N ALA A 82 -6.61 11.71 -5.14
CA ALA A 82 -7.93 11.60 -5.72
C ALA A 82 -8.19 10.14 -6.14
N HIS A 83 -9.45 9.74 -6.14
CA HIS A 83 -9.91 8.39 -6.47
C HIS A 83 -10.63 8.40 -7.81
N VAL A 84 -10.42 7.36 -8.61
CA VAL A 84 -11.33 7.08 -9.73
C VAL A 84 -12.64 6.48 -9.22
N ARG A 85 -13.68 6.47 -10.06
CA ARG A 85 -14.95 5.85 -9.71
C ARG A 85 -14.80 4.33 -9.54
N GLY A 86 -15.60 3.74 -8.66
CA GLY A 86 -15.67 2.29 -8.45
C GLY A 86 -14.90 1.77 -7.22
N LEU A 87 -14.38 2.67 -6.38
CA LEU A 87 -13.60 2.34 -5.18
C LEU A 87 -14.44 2.33 -3.90
N GLY A 88 -15.77 2.14 -3.99
CA GLY A 88 -16.69 2.29 -2.86
C GLY A 88 -16.35 1.44 -1.64
N LEU A 89 -15.86 0.20 -1.82
CA LEU A 89 -15.45 -0.66 -0.70
C LEU A 89 -14.20 -0.12 0.02
N LEU A 90 -13.27 0.48 -0.72
CA LEU A 90 -12.11 1.16 -0.15
C LEU A 90 -12.55 2.43 0.58
N GLU A 91 -13.43 3.23 -0.03
CA GLU A 91 -13.98 4.45 0.57
C GLU A 91 -14.77 4.15 1.86
N ASP A 92 -15.52 3.04 1.89
CA ASP A 92 -16.23 2.55 3.07
C ASP A 92 -15.26 2.22 4.22
N GLU A 93 -14.13 1.56 3.92
CA GLU A 93 -13.07 1.33 4.91
C GLU A 93 -12.43 2.65 5.35
N MET A 94 -12.17 3.59 4.43
CA MET A 94 -11.67 4.92 4.80
C MET A 94 -12.60 5.64 5.78
N CYS A 95 -13.91 5.60 5.56
CA CYS A 95 -14.91 6.24 6.43
C CYS A 95 -14.97 5.63 7.83
N ARG A 96 -14.58 4.36 7.99
CA ARG A 96 -14.53 3.66 9.29
C ARG A 96 -13.23 3.89 10.04
N MET A 97 -12.22 4.50 9.42
CA MET A 97 -11.01 4.94 10.11
C MET A 97 -11.27 6.32 10.73
N THR A 98 -11.31 6.36 12.06
CA THR A 98 -11.60 7.57 12.83
C THR A 98 -10.38 8.02 13.63
N ALA A 99 -10.45 9.21 14.23
CA ALA A 99 -9.43 9.68 15.16
C ALA A 99 -9.27 8.76 16.40
N GLN A 100 -10.30 7.99 16.74
CA GLN A 100 -10.27 6.97 17.81
C GLN A 100 -9.76 5.62 17.31
N GLY A 101 -9.56 5.47 15.99
CA GLY A 101 -9.02 4.29 15.34
C GLY A 101 -10.02 3.63 14.39
N TRP A 102 -9.69 2.39 14.03
CA TRP A 102 -10.49 1.56 13.14
C TRP A 102 -11.78 1.09 13.81
N GLN A 103 -12.93 1.36 13.17
CA GLN A 103 -14.26 0.95 13.62
C GLN A 103 -14.85 -0.12 12.69
N GLY A 104 -14.31 -1.33 12.76
CA GLY A 104 -14.80 -2.48 11.99
C GLY A 104 -14.33 -3.81 12.57
N GLN A 105 -14.88 -4.91 12.07
CA GLN A 105 -14.36 -6.24 12.38
C GLN A 105 -13.14 -6.55 11.52
N GLY A 106 -12.14 -7.20 12.11
CA GLY A 106 -10.89 -7.54 11.42
C GLY A 106 -9.99 -6.33 11.17
N SER A 107 -9.02 -6.52 10.27
CA SER A 107 -8.08 -5.48 9.81
C SER A 107 -8.65 -4.79 8.57
N PRO A 108 -8.46 -3.47 8.40
CA PRO A 108 -8.88 -2.76 7.20
C PRO A 108 -7.90 -3.00 6.05
N ASP A 109 -8.01 -4.15 5.39
CA ASP A 109 -7.03 -4.63 4.43
C ASP A 109 -6.86 -3.68 3.22
N ARG A 110 -7.93 -3.04 2.73
CA ARG A 110 -7.86 -2.12 1.58
C ARG A 110 -7.23 -0.80 1.97
N LEU A 111 -7.65 -0.25 3.11
CA LEU A 111 -7.08 0.99 3.64
C LEU A 111 -5.59 0.84 3.93
N ASP A 112 -5.17 -0.29 4.52
CA ASP A 112 -3.76 -0.54 4.78
C ASP A 112 -2.95 -0.61 3.48
N ALA A 113 -3.45 -1.33 2.47
CA ALA A 113 -2.82 -1.38 1.14
C ALA A 113 -2.70 0.02 0.51
N LEU A 114 -3.77 0.83 0.58
CA LEU A 114 -3.77 2.21 0.11
C LEU A 114 -2.71 3.07 0.84
N VAL A 115 -2.66 2.97 2.17
CA VAL A 115 -1.71 3.74 2.99
C VAL A 115 -0.27 3.39 2.61
N TRP A 116 0.04 2.11 2.41
CA TRP A 116 1.38 1.71 1.97
C TRP A 116 1.72 2.20 0.58
N ALA A 117 0.80 2.06 -0.38
CA ALA A 117 1.01 2.54 -1.75
C ALA A 117 1.29 4.05 -1.78
N LEU A 118 0.48 4.85 -1.08
CA LEU A 118 0.67 6.31 -1.03
C LEU A 118 1.92 6.72 -0.25
N THR A 119 2.26 5.99 0.81
CA THR A 119 3.48 6.23 1.57
C THR A 119 4.72 5.98 0.71
N ASP A 120 4.79 4.86 0.00
CA ASP A 120 5.93 4.55 -0.86
C ASP A 120 6.02 5.50 -2.06
N LEU A 121 4.88 5.88 -2.63
CA LEU A 121 4.83 6.75 -3.81
C LEU A 121 5.13 8.23 -3.49
N LEU A 122 4.59 8.77 -2.40
CA LEU A 122 4.56 10.22 -2.16
C LEU A 122 5.38 10.68 -0.96
N ILE A 123 5.62 9.80 0.03
CA ILE A 123 6.20 10.18 1.32
C ILE A 123 7.65 9.69 1.44
N ALA A 124 7.90 8.41 1.17
CA ALA A 124 9.24 7.84 1.24
C ALA A 124 10.26 8.55 0.33
N PRO A 125 9.94 8.95 -0.92
CA PRO A 125 10.87 9.69 -1.77
C PRO A 125 11.18 11.10 -1.23
N ALA A 126 10.23 11.72 -0.51
CA ALA A 126 10.41 13.06 0.06
C ALA A 126 11.38 13.07 1.27
N GLY A 127 11.60 11.93 1.93
CA GLY A 127 12.53 11.79 3.06
C GLY A 127 14.02 11.70 2.67
N VAL A 128 14.33 11.45 1.40
CA VAL A 128 15.71 11.22 0.90
C VAL A 128 16.42 12.54 0.53
N ALA A 129 15.70 13.65 0.41
CA ALA A 129 16.28 14.96 0.12
C ALA A 129 16.71 15.71 1.40
N ARG A 130 17.81 15.28 2.02
CA ARG A 130 18.66 16.20 2.79
C ARG A 130 20.06 16.17 2.18
N PRO A 131 20.44 17.15 1.35
CA PRO A 131 21.83 17.26 0.91
C PRO A 131 22.71 17.49 2.14
N SER A 132 23.51 16.51 2.53
CA SER A 132 24.57 16.71 3.51
C SER A 132 25.81 17.21 2.77
N VAL A 133 26.24 18.44 3.08
CA VAL A 133 27.54 18.94 2.62
C VAL A 133 28.62 18.17 3.38
N ARG A 134 29.46 17.42 2.67
CA ARG A 134 30.70 16.88 3.25
C ARG A 134 31.66 18.05 3.45
N SER A 135 31.98 18.38 4.69
CA SER A 135 33.12 19.22 5.02
C SER A 135 34.41 18.41 4.80
N LEU A 136 35.34 18.97 4.03
CA LEU A 136 36.71 18.49 3.82
C LEU A 136 37.56 18.66 5.07
#